data_AF-A0A1F2W7V1-F1
#
_entry.id   AF-A0A1F2W7V1-F1
#
_cell.length_a   1.000
_cell.length_b   1.000
_cell.length_c   1.000
_cell.angle_alpha   90.00
_cell.angle_beta   90.00
_cell.angle_gamma   90.00
#
_symmetry.space_group_name_H-M   'P 1'
#
loop_
_entity.id
_entity.type
_entity.pdbx_description
1 polymer ?
#
loop_
_entity_poly.entity_id
_entity_poly.type
_entity_poly.pdbx_seq_one_letter_code
_entity_poly.pdbx_strand_id
1 'polypeptide(L)'
;MLAEGMWNRGPAMQAMQRSRGVPSPAFVGREMADIQAYIRRVSRETPRRPVFLEPPRPDRGRLLFGSKGCTRCHGATGRGTANGPDLRAATLRMSVSEIAGVLWNHSFEMSSRMQQRGVAFPRFGGTEMADVIAFLYYLRFDETRGDSAAGERVFRAKGCAGCHRPPSGQSVGPDLSRSAAVTAPMRLAAAMWNHAPAMYGVMRTRTVEWPRFEGDEMRDLSVYLRSMTAAASRGAVPRR
;
A
#
# COMPACT_ATOMS: atom_id res chain seq x y z
N MET A 1 -13.50 -14.82 6.72
CA MET A 1 -13.64 -14.79 5.23
C MET A 1 -13.12 -16.10 4.60
N LEU A 2 -13.34 -16.40 3.32
CA LEU A 2 -12.84 -17.66 2.70
C LEU A 2 -11.31 -17.79 2.84
N ALA A 3 -10.55 -16.74 2.48
CA ALA A 3 -9.10 -16.71 2.58
C ALA A 3 -8.56 -16.98 4.01
N GLU A 4 -9.27 -16.50 5.04
CA GLU A 4 -8.92 -16.75 6.45
C GLU A 4 -9.07 -18.23 6.81
N GLY A 5 -10.21 -18.84 6.44
CA GLY A 5 -10.46 -20.26 6.69
C GLY A 5 -9.44 -21.13 5.95
N MET A 6 -9.17 -20.81 4.69
CA MET A 6 -8.16 -21.47 3.87
C MET A 6 -6.77 -21.37 4.49
N TRP A 7 -6.33 -20.18 4.92
CA TRP A 7 -5.05 -20.00 5.58
C TRP A 7 -4.96 -20.78 6.90
N ASN A 8 -5.91 -20.57 7.81
CA ASN A 8 -5.89 -21.16 9.15
C ASN A 8 -5.94 -22.69 9.14
N ARG A 9 -6.55 -23.27 8.10
CA ARG A 9 -6.64 -24.72 7.91
C ARG A 9 -5.59 -25.24 6.91
N GLY A 10 -4.82 -24.35 6.27
CA GLY A 10 -3.88 -24.65 5.19
C GLY A 10 -2.95 -25.81 5.55
N PRO A 11 -2.12 -25.71 6.60
CA PRO A 11 -1.19 -26.78 6.97
C PRO A 11 -1.86 -28.14 7.21
N ALA A 12 -3.04 -28.16 7.82
CA ALA A 12 -3.77 -29.41 8.09
C ALA A 12 -4.41 -30.00 6.82
N MET A 13 -5.05 -29.16 5.99
CA MET A 13 -5.60 -29.59 4.69
C MET A 13 -4.49 -30.11 3.79
N GLN A 14 -3.32 -29.48 3.83
CA GLN A 14 -2.13 -29.87 3.09
C GLN A 14 -1.61 -31.26 3.46
N ALA A 15 -1.47 -31.52 4.76
CA ALA A 15 -1.06 -32.82 5.25
C ALA A 15 -2.02 -33.92 4.78
N MET A 16 -3.33 -33.64 4.81
CA MET A 16 -4.36 -34.57 4.35
C MET A 16 -4.37 -34.76 2.82
N GLN A 17 -4.16 -33.69 2.05
CA GLN A 17 -4.05 -33.77 0.59
C GLN A 17 -2.87 -34.66 0.19
N ARG A 18 -1.71 -34.45 0.81
CA ARG A 18 -0.52 -35.27 0.57
C ARG A 18 -0.73 -36.74 0.94
N SER A 19 -1.33 -37.04 2.09
CA SER A 19 -1.57 -38.43 2.51
C SER A 19 -2.53 -39.19 1.61
N ARG A 20 -3.37 -38.47 0.85
CA ARG A 20 -4.34 -39.04 -0.09
C ARG A 20 -3.93 -38.92 -1.55
N GLY A 21 -2.73 -38.43 -1.86
CA GLY A 21 -2.27 -38.21 -3.23
C GLY A 21 -3.10 -37.17 -4.00
N VAL A 22 -3.80 -36.27 -3.31
CA VAL A 22 -4.60 -35.21 -3.94
C VAL A 22 -3.71 -33.99 -4.14
N PRO A 23 -3.57 -33.47 -5.37
CA PRO A 23 -2.79 -32.26 -5.61
C PRO A 23 -3.46 -31.05 -4.96
N SER A 24 -2.64 -30.17 -4.40
CA SER A 24 -3.14 -28.91 -3.87
C SER A 24 -3.53 -27.96 -5.01
N PRO A 25 -4.72 -27.35 -4.96
CA PRO A 25 -5.15 -26.43 -6.01
C PRO A 25 -4.30 -25.15 -5.98
N ALA A 26 -3.99 -24.62 -7.15
CA ALA A 26 -3.37 -23.31 -7.31
C ALA A 26 -4.38 -22.36 -7.97
N PHE A 27 -4.57 -21.17 -7.39
CA PHE A 27 -5.44 -20.15 -7.95
C PHE A 27 -4.68 -19.21 -8.89
N VAL A 28 -5.27 -18.89 -10.03
CA VAL A 28 -4.78 -17.90 -10.99
C VAL A 28 -5.86 -16.87 -11.31
N GLY A 29 -5.45 -15.61 -11.49
CA GLY A 29 -6.36 -14.51 -11.81
C GLY A 29 -7.57 -14.44 -10.88
N ARG A 30 -8.77 -14.56 -11.46
CA ARG A 30 -10.04 -14.36 -10.73
C ARG A 30 -10.60 -15.61 -10.04
N GLU A 31 -9.96 -16.78 -10.15
CA GLU A 31 -10.52 -18.04 -9.64
C GLU A 31 -10.86 -18.00 -8.15
N MET A 32 -10.07 -17.31 -7.33
CA MET A 32 -10.37 -17.12 -5.90
C MET A 32 -11.68 -16.32 -5.68
N ALA A 33 -11.92 -15.30 -6.51
CA ALA A 33 -13.15 -14.52 -6.43
C ALA A 33 -14.35 -15.38 -6.88
N ASP A 34 -14.17 -16.12 -7.97
CA ASP A 34 -15.21 -16.94 -8.59
C ASP A 34 -15.64 -18.10 -7.67
N ILE A 35 -14.67 -18.81 -7.06
CA ILE A 35 -14.98 -19.88 -6.10
C ILE A 35 -15.64 -19.32 -4.83
N GLN A 36 -15.23 -18.14 -4.36
CA GLN A 36 -15.89 -17.51 -3.22
C GLN A 36 -17.34 -17.15 -3.55
N ALA A 37 -17.60 -16.62 -4.75
CA ALA A 37 -18.94 -16.32 -5.22
C ALA A 37 -19.79 -17.59 -5.35
N TYR A 38 -19.23 -18.66 -5.93
CA TYR A 38 -19.89 -19.95 -6.06
C TYR A 38 -20.24 -20.55 -4.68
N ILE A 39 -19.28 -20.64 -3.76
CA ILE A 39 -19.50 -21.16 -2.39
C ILE A 39 -20.60 -20.37 -1.70
N ARG A 40 -20.61 -19.03 -1.80
CA ARG A 40 -21.67 -18.19 -1.23
C ARG A 40 -23.04 -18.50 -1.82
N ARG A 41 -23.11 -18.79 -3.13
CA ARG A 41 -24.36 -19.14 -3.82
C ARG A 41 -24.89 -20.51 -3.41
N VAL A 42 -24.02 -21.51 -3.27
CA VAL A 42 -24.44 -22.90 -2.99
C VAL A 42 -24.50 -23.26 -1.52
N SER A 43 -23.87 -22.46 -0.65
CA SER A 43 -23.91 -22.67 0.79
C SER A 43 -25.35 -22.52 1.30
N ARG A 44 -25.85 -23.56 1.95
CA ARG A 44 -27.14 -23.57 2.65
C ARG A 44 -27.01 -23.12 4.11
N GLU A 45 -25.81 -22.73 4.54
CA GLU A 45 -25.62 -22.21 5.90
C GLU A 45 -26.21 -20.81 6.01
N THR A 46 -27.33 -20.69 6.74
CA THR A 46 -27.84 -19.40 7.18
C THR A 46 -26.83 -18.79 8.15
N PRO A 47 -26.28 -17.58 7.88
CA PRO A 47 -25.37 -16.94 8.83
C PRO A 47 -26.09 -16.79 10.17
N ARG A 48 -25.58 -17.45 11.22
CA ARG A 48 -26.19 -17.41 12.56
C ARG A 48 -26.28 -15.98 13.14
N ARG A 49 -25.52 -15.04 12.58
CA ARG A 49 -25.58 -13.58 12.79
C ARG A 49 -25.13 -12.86 11.51
N PRO A 50 -25.71 -11.70 11.16
CA PRO A 50 -25.10 -10.82 10.17
C PRO A 50 -23.72 -10.39 10.67
N VAL A 51 -22.67 -10.87 10.02
CA VAL A 51 -21.32 -10.35 10.25
C VAL A 51 -21.25 -9.01 9.53
N PHE A 52 -21.37 -7.91 10.26
CA PHE A 52 -20.97 -6.61 9.75
C PHE A 52 -19.46 -6.66 9.51
N LEU A 53 -19.09 -6.84 8.25
CA LEU A 53 -17.70 -6.75 7.83
C LEU A 53 -17.37 -5.26 7.77
N GLU A 54 -16.75 -4.74 8.83
CA GLU A 54 -16.05 -3.46 8.73
C GLU A 54 -15.11 -3.49 7.51
N PRO A 55 -15.03 -2.39 6.74
CA PRO A 55 -14.06 -2.28 5.67
C PRO A 55 -12.66 -2.63 6.17
N PRO A 56 -11.88 -3.44 5.44
CA PRO A 56 -10.53 -3.80 5.84
C PRO A 56 -9.64 -2.58 6.08
N ARG A 57 -8.85 -2.64 7.15
CA ARG A 57 -8.00 -1.56 7.64
C ARG A 57 -6.52 -1.84 7.35
N PRO A 58 -5.90 -1.21 6.32
CA PRO A 58 -4.51 -1.49 5.96
C PRO A 58 -3.50 -1.07 7.02
N ASP A 59 -3.82 -0.06 7.84
CA ASP A 59 -3.03 0.36 8.99
C ASP A 59 -2.99 -0.74 10.07
N ARG A 60 -4.16 -1.32 10.40
CA ARG A 60 -4.24 -2.49 11.29
C ARG A 60 -3.57 -3.71 10.67
N GLY A 61 -3.72 -3.88 9.37
CA GLY A 61 -3.05 -4.91 8.57
C GLY A 61 -1.52 -4.86 8.69
N ARG A 62 -0.93 -3.66 8.65
CA ARG A 62 0.51 -3.47 8.87
C ARG A 62 0.96 -3.93 10.26
N LEU A 63 0.18 -3.60 11.30
CA LEU A 63 0.47 -4.04 12.67
C LEU A 63 0.37 -5.56 12.80
N LEU A 64 -0.68 -6.15 12.23
CA LEU A 64 -0.88 -7.60 12.17
C LEU A 64 0.24 -8.30 11.40
N PHE A 65 0.69 -7.74 10.28
CA PHE A 65 1.81 -8.27 9.50
C PHE A 65 3.09 -8.37 10.35
N GLY A 66 3.35 -7.37 11.21
CA GLY A 66 4.41 -7.41 12.21
C GLY A 66 4.19 -8.45 13.30
N SER A 67 3.05 -8.38 13.99
CA SER A 67 2.78 -9.21 15.17
C SER A 67 2.58 -10.70 14.85
N LYS A 68 2.07 -11.02 13.66
CA LYS A 68 1.93 -12.39 13.15
C LYS A 68 3.24 -12.93 12.54
N GLY A 69 4.33 -12.15 12.58
CA GLY A 69 5.69 -12.60 12.25
C GLY A 69 6.05 -12.58 10.77
N CYS A 70 5.21 -12.01 9.89
CA CYS A 70 5.47 -11.96 8.45
C CYS A 70 6.76 -11.19 8.11
N THR A 71 7.12 -10.21 8.95
CA THR A 71 8.32 -9.38 8.82
C THR A 71 9.63 -10.17 8.96
N ARG A 72 9.61 -11.37 9.56
CA ARG A 72 10.80 -12.23 9.71
C ARG A 72 11.41 -12.65 8.37
N CYS A 73 10.57 -12.78 7.34
CA CYS A 73 11.01 -13.15 5.99
C CYS A 73 10.79 -12.01 4.98
N HIS A 74 9.71 -11.24 5.12
CA HIS A 74 9.35 -10.21 4.14
C HIS A 74 9.79 -8.79 4.55
N GLY A 75 10.49 -8.65 5.67
CA GLY A 75 10.99 -7.37 6.18
C GLY A 75 9.90 -6.51 6.81
N ALA A 76 10.30 -5.54 7.63
CA ALA A 76 9.39 -4.66 8.38
C ALA A 76 8.45 -3.83 7.48
N THR A 77 8.86 -3.60 6.24
CA THR A 77 8.14 -2.79 5.24
C THR A 77 7.59 -3.61 4.08
N GLY A 78 7.65 -4.95 4.15
CA GLY A 78 7.26 -5.82 3.05
C GLY A 78 8.22 -5.77 1.84
N ARG A 79 9.42 -5.18 2.01
CA ARG A 79 10.46 -5.08 0.97
C ARG A 79 11.24 -6.36 0.71
N GLY A 80 10.91 -7.44 1.41
CA GLY A 80 11.65 -8.68 1.35
C GLY A 80 12.92 -8.65 2.20
N THR A 81 13.54 -9.80 2.28
CA THR A 81 14.86 -10.04 2.87
C THR A 81 15.55 -11.13 2.04
N ALA A 82 16.72 -11.62 2.47
CA ALA A 82 17.28 -12.84 1.89
C ALA A 82 16.35 -14.06 2.01
N ASN A 83 15.35 -14.03 2.89
CA ASN A 83 14.45 -15.13 3.18
C ASN A 83 13.04 -14.99 2.56
N GLY A 84 12.74 -13.89 1.86
CA GLY A 84 11.42 -13.66 1.29
C GLY A 84 11.40 -12.52 0.28
N PRO A 85 10.55 -12.59 -0.76
CA PRO A 85 10.54 -11.61 -1.84
C PRO A 85 10.02 -10.23 -1.38
N ASP A 86 10.32 -9.21 -2.18
CA ASP A 86 9.64 -7.90 -2.08
C ASP A 86 8.16 -8.07 -2.44
N LEU A 87 7.31 -7.91 -1.43
CA LEU A 87 5.87 -8.10 -1.58
C LEU A 87 5.23 -7.00 -2.41
N ARG A 88 5.82 -5.80 -2.52
CA ARG A 88 5.28 -4.77 -3.44
C ARG A 88 5.45 -5.17 -4.89
N ALA A 89 6.59 -5.74 -5.24
CA ALA A 89 6.81 -6.24 -6.59
C ALA A 89 5.92 -7.46 -6.84
N ALA A 90 5.85 -8.37 -5.86
CA ALA A 90 5.06 -9.59 -5.98
C ALA A 90 3.55 -9.33 -6.09
N THR A 91 3.02 -8.27 -5.45
CA THR A 91 1.59 -7.90 -5.54
C THR A 91 1.32 -6.76 -6.51
N LEU A 92 2.31 -6.38 -7.33
CA LEU A 92 2.18 -5.27 -8.26
C LEU A 92 1.06 -5.57 -9.27
N ARG A 93 0.06 -4.68 -9.35
CA ARG A 93 -1.14 -4.79 -10.20
C ARG A 93 -2.11 -5.93 -9.85
N MET A 94 -1.94 -6.60 -8.72
CA MET A 94 -2.92 -7.60 -8.26
C MET A 94 -4.11 -6.95 -7.56
N SER A 95 -5.29 -7.51 -7.82
CA SER A 95 -6.51 -7.29 -7.04
C SER A 95 -6.43 -7.95 -5.67
N VAL A 96 -7.35 -7.57 -4.77
CA VAL A 96 -7.47 -8.15 -3.42
C VAL A 96 -7.69 -9.67 -3.49
N SER A 97 -8.50 -10.15 -4.44
CA SER A 97 -8.78 -11.58 -4.60
C SER A 97 -7.58 -12.35 -5.16
N GLU A 98 -6.81 -11.74 -6.07
CA GLU A 98 -5.55 -12.32 -6.58
C GLU A 98 -4.51 -12.45 -5.46
N ILE A 99 -4.37 -11.44 -4.60
CA ILE A 99 -3.49 -11.52 -3.43
C ILE A 99 -3.92 -12.66 -2.50
N ALA A 100 -5.23 -12.84 -2.27
CA ALA A 100 -5.73 -13.97 -1.49
C ALA A 100 -5.39 -15.33 -2.13
N GLY A 101 -5.49 -15.44 -3.46
CA GLY A 101 -5.08 -16.62 -4.23
C GLY A 101 -3.59 -16.91 -4.10
N VAL A 102 -2.73 -15.90 -4.25
CA VAL A 102 -1.28 -16.03 -4.09
C VAL A 102 -0.91 -16.42 -2.66
N LEU A 103 -1.56 -15.84 -1.64
CA LEU A 103 -1.34 -16.23 -0.25
C LEU A 103 -1.68 -17.71 -0.02
N TRP A 104 -2.76 -18.22 -0.62
CA TRP A 104 -3.07 -19.64 -0.60
C TRP A 104 -1.97 -20.46 -1.30
N ASN A 105 -1.62 -20.12 -2.54
CA ASN A 105 -0.61 -20.82 -3.33
C ASN A 105 0.77 -20.84 -2.64
N HIS A 106 1.11 -19.78 -1.90
CA HIS A 106 2.38 -19.65 -1.19
C HIS A 106 2.32 -20.21 0.24
N SER A 107 1.12 -20.48 0.79
CA SER A 107 0.94 -20.97 2.17
C SER A 107 1.68 -22.29 2.43
N PHE A 108 1.82 -23.14 1.41
CA PHE A 108 2.53 -24.42 1.49
C PHE A 108 4.02 -24.22 1.76
N GLU A 109 4.67 -23.40 0.94
CA GLU A 109 6.09 -23.09 1.11
C GLU A 109 6.32 -22.34 2.43
N MET A 110 5.46 -21.35 2.73
CA MET A 110 5.54 -20.61 3.98
C MET A 110 5.42 -21.54 5.20
N SER A 111 4.43 -22.42 5.23
CA SER A 111 4.26 -23.36 6.35
C SER A 111 5.45 -24.27 6.54
N SER A 112 5.99 -24.82 5.44
CA SER A 112 7.15 -25.70 5.50
C SER A 112 8.40 -24.97 6.02
N ARG A 113 8.69 -23.77 5.50
CA ARG A 113 9.82 -22.96 5.96
C ARG A 113 9.64 -22.46 7.39
N MET A 114 8.42 -22.11 7.79
CA MET A 114 8.11 -21.74 9.18
C MET A 114 8.39 -22.90 10.12
N GLN A 115 7.94 -24.12 9.80
CA GLN A 115 8.18 -25.32 10.60
C GLN A 115 9.69 -25.63 10.73
N GLN A 116 10.44 -25.55 9.62
CA GLN A 116 11.90 -25.75 9.63
C GLN A 116 12.65 -24.74 10.52
N ARG A 117 12.08 -23.55 10.71
CA ARG A 117 12.66 -22.46 11.52
C ARG A 117 12.07 -22.36 12.92
N GLY A 118 11.23 -23.31 13.34
CA GLY A 118 10.55 -23.27 14.63
C GLY A 118 9.59 -22.09 14.79
N VAL A 119 9.11 -21.51 13.69
CA VAL A 119 8.13 -20.42 13.70
C VAL A 119 6.73 -21.03 13.62
N ALA A 120 5.87 -20.66 14.56
CA ALA A 120 4.47 -21.10 14.54
C ALA A 120 3.72 -20.49 13.34
N PHE A 121 2.91 -21.29 12.65
CA PHE A 121 2.08 -20.79 11.56
C PHE A 121 0.96 -19.89 12.12
N PRO A 122 0.87 -18.62 11.70
CA PRO A 122 -0.04 -17.67 12.33
C PRO A 122 -1.49 -17.99 12.01
N ARG A 123 -2.38 -17.75 12.98
CA ARG A 123 -3.83 -17.81 12.80
C ARG A 123 -4.42 -16.42 12.74
N PHE A 124 -5.42 -16.26 11.89
CA PHE A 124 -6.20 -15.02 11.75
C PHE A 124 -7.63 -15.22 12.24
N GLY A 125 -8.24 -14.18 12.79
CA GLY A 125 -9.65 -14.19 13.19
C GLY A 125 -10.38 -12.91 12.79
N GLY A 126 -11.69 -13.02 12.61
CA GLY A 126 -12.55 -11.86 12.31
C GLY A 126 -12.15 -11.17 11.00
N THR A 127 -11.64 -9.94 11.11
CA THR A 127 -11.21 -9.12 9.96
C THR A 127 -9.69 -9.10 9.75
N GLU A 128 -8.91 -9.77 10.61
CA GLU A 128 -7.44 -9.68 10.58
C GLU A 128 -6.82 -10.10 9.23
N MET A 129 -7.32 -11.19 8.62
CA MET A 129 -6.82 -11.63 7.30
C MET A 129 -7.15 -10.59 6.23
N ALA A 130 -8.36 -10.03 6.26
CA ALA A 130 -8.77 -9.03 5.29
C ALA A 130 -7.91 -7.77 5.41
N ASP A 131 -7.57 -7.36 6.64
CA ASP A 131 -6.68 -6.23 6.89
C ASP A 131 -5.27 -6.47 6.36
N VAL A 132 -4.70 -7.67 6.57
CA VAL A 132 -3.38 -8.02 6.03
C VAL A 132 -3.41 -8.00 4.51
N ILE A 133 -4.43 -8.58 3.87
CA ILE A 133 -4.57 -8.52 2.41
C ILE A 133 -4.70 -7.07 1.94
N ALA A 134 -5.46 -6.23 2.65
CA ALA A 134 -5.56 -4.81 2.35
C ALA A 134 -4.19 -4.12 2.48
N PHE A 135 -3.44 -4.36 3.55
CA PHE A 135 -2.08 -3.85 3.69
C PHE A 135 -1.18 -4.25 2.51
N LEU A 136 -1.20 -5.53 2.11
CA LEU A 136 -0.43 -6.04 0.96
C LEU A 136 -0.85 -5.40 -0.37
N TYR A 137 -2.15 -5.14 -0.54
CA TYR A 137 -2.68 -4.39 -1.67
C TYR A 137 -2.13 -2.96 -1.66
N TYR A 138 -2.11 -2.30 -0.50
CA TYR A 138 -1.65 -0.92 -0.36
C TYR A 138 -0.12 -0.74 -0.43
N LEU A 139 0.68 -1.80 -0.29
CA LEU A 139 2.15 -1.73 -0.39
C LEU A 139 2.65 -1.07 -1.69
N ARG A 140 1.89 -1.17 -2.78
CA ARG A 140 2.25 -0.54 -4.06
C ARG A 140 2.09 0.98 -4.08
N PHE A 141 1.27 1.52 -3.18
CA PHE A 141 1.04 2.97 -3.01
C PHE A 141 1.98 3.59 -1.97
N ASP A 142 2.94 2.82 -1.46
CA ASP A 142 3.98 3.34 -0.59
C ASP A 142 4.94 4.25 -1.39
N GLU A 143 4.66 5.56 -1.34
CA GLU A 143 5.39 6.63 -2.02
C GLU A 143 6.69 7.04 -1.31
N THR A 144 7.14 6.30 -0.30
CA THR A 144 8.35 6.65 0.49
C THR A 144 9.68 6.53 -0.28
N ARG A 145 9.65 6.09 -1.54
CA ARG A 145 10.84 5.90 -2.40
C ARG A 145 10.82 6.63 -3.75
N GLY A 146 10.06 7.73 -3.88
CA GLY A 146 10.30 8.64 -5.00
C GLY A 146 11.70 9.27 -4.96
N ASP A 147 12.23 9.66 -6.11
CA ASP A 147 13.52 10.37 -6.20
C ASP A 147 13.30 11.88 -5.93
N SER A 148 13.82 12.37 -4.81
CA SER A 148 13.72 13.78 -4.42
C SER A 148 14.33 14.72 -5.46
N ALA A 149 15.44 14.32 -6.11
CA ALA A 149 16.09 15.12 -7.14
C ALA A 149 15.26 15.13 -8.44
N ALA A 150 14.63 14.01 -8.81
CA ALA A 150 13.65 13.98 -9.90
C ALA A 150 12.44 14.84 -9.57
N GLY A 151 11.93 14.79 -8.34
CA GLY A 151 10.83 15.61 -7.86
C GLY A 151 11.12 17.09 -7.92
N GLU A 152 12.36 17.51 -7.61
CA GLU A 152 12.79 18.90 -7.78
C GLU A 152 12.76 19.33 -9.25
N ARG A 153 13.23 18.47 -10.17
CA ARG A 153 13.18 18.75 -11.61
C ARG A 153 11.73 18.89 -12.08
N VAL A 154 10.83 18.01 -11.65
CA VAL A 154 9.39 18.10 -11.93
C VAL A 154 8.82 19.42 -11.39
N PHE A 155 9.10 19.76 -10.13
CA PHE A 155 8.62 20.99 -9.48
C PHE A 155 9.01 22.26 -10.24
N ARG A 156 10.23 22.29 -10.81
CA ARG A 156 10.70 23.41 -11.63
C ARG A 156 10.11 23.37 -13.04
N ALA A 157 10.19 22.21 -13.72
CA ALA A 157 9.75 22.05 -15.10
C ALA A 157 8.25 22.29 -15.29
N LYS A 158 7.42 21.90 -14.31
CA LYS A 158 5.97 22.14 -14.30
C LYS A 158 5.58 23.54 -13.80
N GLY A 159 6.55 24.43 -13.59
CA GLY A 159 6.34 25.84 -13.22
C GLY A 159 5.93 26.11 -11.77
N CYS A 160 5.88 25.08 -10.91
CA CYS A 160 5.40 25.21 -9.53
C CYS A 160 6.24 26.21 -8.71
N ALA A 161 7.56 26.21 -8.93
CA ALA A 161 8.49 27.12 -8.27
C ALA A 161 8.16 28.60 -8.52
N GLY A 162 7.63 28.95 -9.70
CA GLY A 162 7.34 30.35 -10.06
C GLY A 162 6.27 31.01 -9.19
N CYS A 163 5.40 30.23 -8.53
CA CYS A 163 4.35 30.77 -7.66
C CYS A 163 4.51 30.36 -6.19
N HIS A 164 5.01 29.15 -5.94
CA HIS A 164 5.09 28.59 -4.58
C HIS A 164 6.44 28.84 -3.90
N ARG A 165 7.48 29.20 -4.67
CA ARG A 165 8.79 29.61 -4.14
C ARG A 165 9.58 30.40 -5.19
N PRO A 166 9.07 31.56 -5.63
CA PRO A 166 9.72 32.33 -6.68
C PRO A 166 11.14 32.73 -6.24
N PRO A 167 12.13 32.77 -7.15
CA PRO A 167 13.50 33.21 -6.83
C PRO A 167 13.55 34.66 -6.34
N SER A 168 12.60 35.48 -6.79
CA SER A 168 12.48 36.89 -6.47
C SER A 168 11.00 37.29 -6.45
N GLY A 169 10.62 38.17 -5.53
CA GLY A 169 9.25 38.66 -5.37
C GLY A 169 8.42 37.86 -4.37
N GLN A 170 7.17 38.28 -4.17
CA GLN A 170 6.26 37.64 -3.21
C GLN A 170 5.65 36.37 -3.82
N SER A 171 5.57 35.29 -3.03
CA SER A 171 4.86 34.08 -3.41
C SER A 171 3.40 34.39 -3.69
N VAL A 172 2.90 33.84 -4.79
CA VAL A 172 1.50 34.00 -5.22
C VAL A 172 0.64 32.88 -4.66
N GLY A 173 1.23 31.68 -4.56
CA GLY A 173 0.67 30.57 -3.81
C GLY A 173 1.28 30.47 -2.41
N PRO A 174 0.73 29.58 -1.55
CA PRO A 174 1.36 29.28 -0.26
C PRO A 174 2.77 28.72 -0.45
N ASP A 175 3.69 29.10 0.44
CA ASP A 175 5.02 28.52 0.49
C ASP A 175 4.94 27.05 0.91
N LEU A 176 5.16 26.15 -0.05
CA LEU A 176 5.05 24.72 0.14
C LEU A 176 6.13 24.16 1.08
N SER A 177 7.25 24.87 1.29
CA SER A 177 8.28 24.46 2.26
C SER A 177 7.82 24.59 3.71
N ARG A 178 6.72 25.30 3.96
CA ARG A 178 6.11 25.50 5.28
C ARG A 178 4.72 24.88 5.40
N SER A 179 4.24 24.23 4.34
CA SER A 179 2.87 23.73 4.30
C SER A 179 2.75 22.37 4.98
N ALA A 180 1.87 22.26 5.99
CA ALA A 180 1.55 20.97 6.59
C ALA A 180 0.92 20.00 5.58
N ALA A 181 0.36 20.49 4.46
CA ALA A 181 -0.26 19.66 3.44
C ALA A 181 0.74 18.73 2.75
N VAL A 182 2.00 19.13 2.62
CA VAL A 182 3.00 18.31 1.90
C VAL A 182 3.55 17.17 2.75
N THR A 183 3.27 17.13 4.06
CA THR A 183 3.85 16.14 4.99
C THR A 183 3.36 14.69 4.75
N ALA A 184 2.21 14.52 4.09
CA ALA A 184 1.66 13.20 3.76
C ALA A 184 1.03 13.19 2.36
N PRO A 185 1.24 12.14 1.54
CA PRO A 185 0.73 12.07 0.17
C PRO A 185 -0.77 12.34 0.02
N MET A 186 -1.60 11.74 0.89
CA MET A 186 -3.06 11.94 0.83
C MET A 186 -3.47 13.35 1.25
N ARG A 187 -2.72 13.99 2.16
CA ARG A 187 -2.95 15.40 2.52
C ARG A 187 -2.56 16.32 1.37
N LEU A 188 -1.46 16.01 0.68
CA LEU A 188 -1.01 16.74 -0.50
C LEU A 188 -2.06 16.63 -1.60
N ALA A 189 -2.52 15.41 -1.92
CA ALA A 189 -3.55 15.17 -2.91
C ALA A 189 -4.86 15.92 -2.60
N ALA A 190 -5.33 15.84 -1.35
CA ALA A 190 -6.54 16.56 -0.93
C ALA A 190 -6.38 18.09 -1.01
N ALA A 191 -5.23 18.62 -0.57
CA ALA A 191 -4.95 20.06 -0.65
C ALA A 191 -4.85 20.55 -2.10
N MET A 192 -4.15 19.80 -2.96
CA MET A 192 -4.05 20.10 -4.39
C MET A 192 -5.44 20.06 -5.05
N TRP A 193 -6.25 19.05 -4.75
CA TRP A 193 -7.61 18.92 -5.29
C TRP A 193 -8.48 20.13 -4.94
N ASN A 194 -8.47 20.53 -3.67
CA ASN A 194 -9.27 21.65 -3.19
C ASN A 194 -8.70 23.01 -3.66
N HIS A 195 -7.39 23.11 -3.90
CA HIS A 195 -6.74 24.34 -4.37
C HIS A 195 -6.73 24.48 -5.90
N ALA A 196 -6.97 23.38 -6.64
CA ALA A 196 -6.84 23.33 -8.09
C ALA A 196 -7.64 24.42 -8.83
N PRO A 197 -8.91 24.73 -8.50
CA PRO A 197 -9.65 25.79 -9.20
C PRO A 197 -9.00 27.18 -9.07
N ALA A 198 -8.47 27.51 -7.89
CA ALA A 198 -7.79 28.78 -7.64
C ALA A 198 -6.45 28.84 -8.40
N MET A 199 -5.67 27.75 -8.35
CA MET A 199 -4.45 27.62 -9.16
C MET A 199 -4.76 27.80 -10.65
N TYR A 200 -5.78 27.13 -11.16
CA TYR A 200 -6.17 27.19 -12.56
C TYR A 200 -6.53 28.62 -13.00
N GLY A 201 -7.26 29.35 -12.16
CA GLY A 201 -7.57 30.76 -12.40
C GLY A 201 -6.32 31.62 -12.56
N VAL A 202 -5.35 31.50 -11.65
CA VAL A 202 -4.07 32.24 -11.69
C VAL A 202 -3.19 31.79 -12.86
N MET A 203 -3.16 30.50 -13.16
CA MET A 203 -2.39 29.96 -14.26
C MET A 203 -2.89 30.49 -15.60
N ARG A 204 -4.21 30.55 -15.78
CA ARG A 204 -4.84 31.11 -16.98
C ARG A 204 -4.52 32.60 -17.17
N THR A 205 -4.53 33.40 -16.11
CA THR A 205 -4.18 34.84 -16.21
C THR A 205 -2.70 35.07 -16.50
N ARG A 206 -1.84 34.12 -16.14
CA ARG A 206 -0.39 34.16 -16.39
C ARG A 206 0.06 33.36 -17.61
N THR A 207 -0.88 32.83 -18.39
CA THR A 207 -0.61 32.01 -19.58
C THR A 207 0.31 30.82 -19.28
N VAL A 208 0.15 30.22 -18.10
CA VAL A 208 0.85 28.98 -17.70
C VAL A 208 -0.06 27.81 -18.01
N GLU A 209 0.43 26.83 -18.77
CA GLU A 209 -0.32 25.61 -19.06
C GLU A 209 -0.53 24.73 -17.82
N TRP A 210 -1.69 24.10 -17.73
CA TRP A 210 -1.99 23.18 -16.65
C TRP A 210 -1.10 21.93 -16.71
N PRO A 211 -0.36 21.57 -15.64
CA PRO A 211 0.60 20.49 -15.70
C PRO A 211 -0.10 19.13 -15.84
N ARG A 212 0.36 18.34 -16.80
CA ARG A 212 0.10 16.91 -16.89
C ARG A 212 1.23 16.14 -16.22
N PHE A 213 0.89 15.24 -15.30
CA PHE A 213 1.86 14.38 -14.64
C PHE A 213 1.84 12.98 -15.26
N GLU A 214 3.03 12.41 -15.48
CA GLU A 214 3.21 11.10 -16.10
C GLU A 214 4.15 10.20 -15.30
N GLY A 215 3.99 8.88 -15.46
CA GLY A 215 4.81 7.87 -14.81
C GLY A 215 4.94 8.11 -13.30
N ASP A 216 6.17 8.39 -12.88
CA ASP A 216 6.56 8.52 -11.47
C ASP A 216 6.62 9.97 -10.97
N GLU A 217 6.29 10.96 -11.82
CA GLU A 217 6.47 12.38 -11.52
C GLU A 217 5.76 12.81 -10.21
N MET A 218 4.52 12.36 -9.97
CA MET A 218 3.79 12.72 -8.74
C MET A 218 4.40 12.12 -7.47
N ARG A 219 4.94 10.90 -7.57
CA ARG A 219 5.60 10.23 -6.44
C ARG A 219 6.91 10.93 -6.09
N ASP A 220 7.69 11.26 -7.11
CA ASP A 220 8.97 11.94 -6.95
C ASP A 220 8.75 13.36 -6.42
N LEU A 221 7.73 14.06 -6.94
CA LEU A 221 7.29 15.37 -6.44
C LEU A 221 6.85 15.30 -4.96
N SER A 222 6.06 14.29 -4.56
CA SER A 222 5.61 14.17 -3.17
C SER A 222 6.77 13.92 -2.20
N VAL A 223 7.81 13.19 -2.61
CA VAL A 223 9.07 13.07 -1.85
C VAL A 223 9.79 14.41 -1.73
N TYR A 224 9.99 15.11 -2.84
CA TYR A 224 10.68 16.40 -2.84
C TYR A 224 10.00 17.42 -1.91
N LEU A 225 8.69 17.58 -2.02
CA LEU A 225 7.94 18.54 -1.20
C LEU A 225 8.02 18.20 0.30
N ARG A 226 7.97 16.92 0.68
CA ARG A 226 8.24 16.50 2.06
C ARG A 226 9.64 16.89 2.51
N SER A 227 10.64 16.66 1.67
CA SER A 227 12.04 16.99 2.00
C SER A 227 12.24 18.48 2.30
N MET A 228 11.51 19.35 1.59
CA MET A 228 11.53 20.80 1.80
C MET A 228 11.06 21.18 3.20
N THR A 229 9.96 20.59 3.69
CA THR A 229 9.47 20.85 5.06
C THR A 229 10.44 20.38 6.13
N ALA A 230 11.04 19.19 5.96
CA ALA A 230 12.04 18.69 6.91
C ALA A 230 13.28 19.59 6.96
N ALA A 231 13.71 20.15 5.83
CA ALA A 231 14.81 21.12 5.78
C ALA A 231 14.43 22.45 6.44
N ALA A 232 13.22 22.97 6.20
CA ALA A 232 12.73 24.21 6.79
C ALA A 232 12.63 24.12 8.32
N SER A 233 12.16 22.99 8.88
CA SER A 233 12.11 22.77 10.32
C SER A 233 13.49 22.71 10.98
N ARG A 234 14.52 22.21 10.28
CA ARG A 234 15.91 22.17 10.79
C ARG A 234 16.61 23.53 10.78
N GLY A 235 16.25 24.42 9.84
CA GLY A 235 16.77 25.78 9.78
C GLY A 235 16.14 26.77 10.76
N ALA A 236 15.06 26.38 11.45
CA ALA A 236 14.32 27.22 12.40
C ALA A 236 14.78 27.08 13.87
N VAL A 237 15.73 26.19 14.17
CA VAL A 237 16.32 26.08 15.51
C VAL A 237 17.37 27.19 15.67
N PRO A 238 17.24 28.13 16.63
CA PRO A 238 18.27 29.13 16.86
C PRO A 238 19.54 28.43 17.32
N ARG A 239 20.65 28.65 16.62
CA ARG A 239 21.97 28.31 17.14
C ARG A 239 22.21 29.22 18.37
N ARG A 240 22.25 28.61 19.55
CA ARG A 240 22.66 29.27 20.79
C ARG A 240 24.13 29.67 20.71
#